data_AF-A0A626M3F7-F1
#
_entry.id   AF-A0A626M3F7-F1
#
_cell.length_a   1.000
_cell.length_b   1.000
_cell.length_c   1.000
_cell.angle_alpha   90.00
_cell.angle_beta   90.00
_cell.angle_gamma   90.00
#
_symmetry.space_group_name_H-M   'P 1'
#
loop_
_entity.id
_entity.type
_entity.pdbx_description
1 polymer ?
#
loop_
_entity_poly.entity_id
_entity_poly.type
_entity_poly.pdbx_seq_one_letter_code
_entity_poly.pdbx_strand_id
1 'polypeptide(L)'
;IVNAEKAKKLSSDLFDGRLYYQMYLAGMLMAEGQGYYFSDVMTLSRDTEAPDFGNAGTEKGVFTPGGYKPEGRIHMVEGLLLIAKYIEDTTKIDGVYAGIRKDLANYFYPYIRDQLDLPLYTYIKMINKFRKMGFSNEKLFYVHAFLGYVLKRRGYDALIKYIRSKKGGTPRLGI
;
A
#
# COMPACT_ATOMS: atom_id res chain seq x y z
N ILE A 1 16.62 -12.69 4.26
CA ILE A 1 16.71 -13.84 5.20
C ILE A 1 15.88 -13.48 6.42
N VAL A 2 14.96 -14.35 6.84
CA VAL A 2 14.07 -14.12 7.99
C VAL A 2 14.33 -15.22 9.03
N ASN A 3 14.30 -14.88 10.32
CA ASN A 3 14.35 -15.88 11.38
C ASN A 3 13.02 -16.65 11.44
N ALA A 4 12.98 -17.82 10.79
CA ALA A 4 11.75 -18.61 10.62
C ALA A 4 11.15 -19.08 11.95
N GLU A 5 11.98 -19.42 12.95
CA GLU A 5 11.49 -19.87 14.26
C GLU A 5 10.75 -18.74 15.00
N LYS A 6 11.34 -17.55 15.03
CA LYS A 6 10.69 -16.37 15.62
C LYS A 6 9.42 -15.99 14.85
N ALA A 7 9.46 -16.02 13.52
CA ALA A 7 8.30 -15.73 12.68
C ALA A 7 7.13 -16.68 12.97
N LYS A 8 7.43 -17.97 13.19
CA LYS A 8 6.42 -18.98 13.53
C LYS A 8 5.82 -18.75 14.93
N LYS A 9 6.59 -18.24 15.90
CA LYS A 9 6.06 -17.88 17.22
C LYS A 9 5.12 -16.68 17.19
N LEU A 10 5.34 -15.77 16.23
CA LEU A 10 4.53 -14.58 16.01
C LEU A 10 3.37 -14.81 15.03
N SER A 11 3.19 -16.02 14.48
CA SER A 11 2.14 -16.27 13.51
C SER A 11 0.75 -16.18 14.13
N SER A 12 -0.20 -15.59 13.41
CA SER A 12 -1.57 -15.39 13.88
C SER A 12 -2.54 -15.30 12.70
N ASP A 13 -3.76 -15.78 12.93
CA ASP A 13 -4.84 -15.77 11.93
C ASP A 13 -5.64 -14.44 11.95
N LEU A 14 -5.23 -13.48 12.78
CA LEU A 14 -5.91 -12.17 12.95
C LEU A 14 -6.05 -11.38 11.64
N PHE A 15 -5.19 -11.64 10.66
CA PHE A 15 -5.17 -10.95 9.37
C PHE A 15 -5.56 -11.88 8.20
N ASP A 16 -6.19 -13.01 8.48
CA ASP A 16 -6.67 -13.91 7.43
C ASP A 16 -7.66 -13.21 6.49
N GLY A 17 -7.50 -13.48 5.18
CA GLY A 17 -8.28 -12.80 4.13
C GLY A 17 -7.87 -11.33 3.90
N ARG A 18 -6.84 -10.82 4.60
CA ARG A 18 -6.20 -9.54 4.31
C ARG A 18 -4.91 -9.76 3.54
N LEU A 19 -4.61 -8.82 2.64
CA LEU A 19 -3.29 -8.76 2.02
C LEU A 19 -2.26 -8.19 3.00
N TYR A 20 -0.98 -8.43 2.70
CA TYR A 20 0.17 -7.91 3.44
C TYR A 20 0.48 -8.55 4.80
N TYR A 21 0.07 -9.79 5.04
CA TYR A 21 0.47 -10.54 6.25
C TYR A 21 2.00 -10.57 6.47
N GLN A 22 2.78 -10.61 5.39
CA GLN A 22 4.24 -10.50 5.46
C GLN A 22 4.73 -9.19 6.09
N MET A 23 3.98 -8.09 5.97
CA MET A 23 4.30 -6.81 6.62
C MET A 23 4.04 -6.87 8.12
N TYR A 24 3.00 -7.60 8.56
CA TYR A 24 2.76 -7.87 9.98
C TYR A 24 3.94 -8.62 10.61
N LEU A 25 4.32 -9.76 10.01
CA LEU A 25 5.43 -10.55 10.51
C LEU A 25 6.74 -9.76 10.51
N ALA A 26 7.02 -9.01 9.45
CA ALA A 26 8.21 -8.17 9.38
C ALA A 26 8.22 -7.10 10.47
N GLY A 27 7.11 -6.39 10.68
CA GLY A 27 6.99 -5.36 11.71
C GLY A 27 7.19 -5.89 13.12
N MET A 28 6.55 -7.01 13.46
CA MET A 28 6.71 -7.67 14.77
C MET A 28 8.15 -8.15 15.01
N LEU A 29 8.78 -8.76 13.99
CA LEU A 29 10.17 -9.21 14.11
C LEU A 29 11.16 -8.05 14.27
N MET A 30 10.93 -6.94 13.56
CA MET A 30 11.76 -5.73 13.69
C MET A 30 11.57 -5.04 15.04
N ALA A 31 10.42 -5.18 15.69
CA ALA A 31 10.22 -4.66 17.05
C ALA A 31 11.04 -5.42 18.11
N GLU A 32 11.35 -6.70 17.87
CA GLU A 32 12.11 -7.55 18.80
C GLU A 32 13.60 -7.70 18.43
N GLY A 33 14.05 -7.09 17.34
CA GLY A 33 15.37 -7.37 16.79
C GLY A 33 15.90 -6.34 15.80
N GLN A 34 16.97 -6.67 15.10
CA GLN A 34 17.57 -5.80 14.09
C GLN A 34 17.01 -6.12 12.71
N GLY A 35 16.61 -5.07 11.99
CA GLY A 35 16.27 -5.13 10.57
C GLY A 35 17.47 -4.70 9.72
N TYR A 36 17.62 -5.32 8.55
CA TYR A 36 18.58 -4.91 7.52
C TYR A 36 17.83 -4.54 6.25
N TYR A 37 18.28 -3.48 5.58
CA TYR A 37 17.76 -3.06 4.29
C TYR A 37 18.83 -3.24 3.21
N PHE A 38 18.44 -3.81 2.08
CA PHE A 38 19.26 -3.88 0.88
C PHE A 38 18.81 -2.78 -0.09
N SER A 39 19.74 -1.93 -0.52
CA SER A 39 19.46 -0.89 -1.53
C SER A 39 19.34 -1.45 -2.95
N ASP A 40 19.87 -2.65 -3.17
CA ASP A 40 19.87 -3.30 -4.48
C ASP A 40 18.50 -3.88 -4.82
N VAL A 41 18.16 -3.83 -6.12
CA VAL A 41 16.92 -4.42 -6.62
C VAL A 41 17.05 -5.94 -6.56
N MET A 42 16.43 -6.55 -5.55
CA MET A 42 16.45 -8.01 -5.35
C MET A 42 15.37 -8.74 -6.17
N THR A 43 14.26 -8.08 -6.48
CA THR A 43 13.09 -8.69 -7.14
C THR A 43 12.46 -7.73 -8.13
N LEU A 44 11.97 -8.25 -9.27
CA LEU A 44 11.26 -7.49 -10.29
C LEU A 44 9.87 -8.09 -10.52
N SER A 45 8.82 -7.32 -10.30
CA SER A 45 7.46 -7.66 -10.73
C SER A 45 7.22 -7.15 -12.14
N ARG A 46 6.64 -7.98 -13.02
CA ARG A 46 6.32 -7.64 -14.41
C ARG A 46 4.81 -7.52 -14.55
N ASP A 47 4.34 -6.50 -15.26
CA ASP A 47 2.91 -6.25 -15.55
C ASP A 47 2.27 -7.30 -16.49
N THR A 48 3.00 -8.37 -16.87
CA THR A 48 2.51 -9.42 -17.79
C THR A 48 1.65 -10.48 -17.10
N GLU A 49 1.79 -10.65 -15.79
CA GLU A 49 1.06 -11.66 -15.03
C GLU A 49 -0.12 -11.04 -14.30
N ALA A 50 -1.27 -11.70 -14.40
CA ALA A 50 -2.44 -11.35 -13.61
C ALA A 50 -2.16 -11.60 -12.12
N PRO A 51 -2.62 -10.72 -11.22
CA PRO A 51 -2.48 -10.97 -9.79
C PRO A 51 -3.31 -12.19 -9.36
N ASP A 52 -2.75 -12.97 -8.45
CA ASP A 52 -3.33 -14.22 -7.92
C ASP A 52 -4.40 -13.99 -6.81
N PHE A 53 -4.83 -12.74 -6.60
CA PHE A 53 -5.77 -12.35 -5.54
C PHE A 53 -7.18 -12.89 -5.78
N GLY A 54 -7.87 -13.31 -4.72
CA GLY A 54 -9.26 -13.77 -4.78
C GLY A 54 -9.44 -15.28 -4.95
N ASN A 55 -8.34 -16.04 -4.93
CA ASN A 55 -8.37 -17.50 -5.01
C ASN A 55 -8.64 -18.18 -3.65
N ALA A 56 -8.31 -17.50 -2.54
CA ALA A 56 -8.65 -17.98 -1.20
C ALA A 56 -10.15 -17.84 -0.91
N GLY A 57 -10.73 -18.80 -0.17
CA GLY A 57 -12.16 -18.81 0.16
C GLY A 57 -12.63 -17.54 0.90
N THR A 58 -11.78 -16.98 1.75
CA THR A 58 -12.01 -15.74 2.52
C THR A 58 -11.88 -14.47 1.69
N GLU A 59 -11.29 -14.54 0.50
CA GLU A 59 -11.08 -13.40 -0.41
C GLU A 59 -12.15 -13.30 -1.51
N LYS A 60 -12.98 -14.34 -1.66
CA LYS A 60 -14.05 -14.41 -2.66
C LYS A 60 -15.04 -13.26 -2.47
N GLY A 61 -15.22 -12.46 -3.51
CA GLY A 61 -16.14 -11.32 -3.53
C GLY A 61 -15.49 -9.97 -3.20
N VAL A 62 -14.31 -9.95 -2.58
CA VAL A 62 -13.52 -8.73 -2.33
C VAL A 62 -12.55 -8.46 -3.48
N PHE A 63 -11.90 -9.52 -3.97
CA PHE A 63 -10.99 -9.48 -5.12
C PHE A 63 -11.60 -10.23 -6.30
N THR A 64 -11.29 -9.79 -7.51
CA THR A 64 -11.67 -10.50 -8.73
C THR A 64 -10.39 -11.01 -9.39
N PRO A 65 -10.29 -12.32 -9.66
CA PRO A 65 -9.14 -12.86 -10.37
C PRO A 65 -8.86 -12.05 -11.64
N GLY A 66 -7.63 -11.56 -11.81
CA GLY A 66 -7.20 -10.80 -12.98
C GLY A 66 -7.54 -9.31 -13.02
N GLY A 67 -8.10 -8.70 -11.96
CA GLY A 67 -8.40 -7.26 -11.97
C GLY A 67 -8.32 -6.57 -10.60
N TYR A 68 -7.90 -5.29 -10.61
CA TYR A 68 -7.92 -4.44 -9.42
C TYR A 68 -9.26 -3.68 -9.38
N LYS A 69 -10.16 -4.07 -8.48
CA LYS A 69 -11.39 -3.30 -8.19
C LYS A 69 -11.11 -2.14 -7.21
N PRO A 70 -11.91 -1.06 -7.24
CA PRO A 70 -11.84 0.01 -6.25
C PRO A 70 -11.90 -0.53 -4.81
N GLU A 71 -12.85 -1.43 -4.55
CA GLU A 71 -13.05 -2.06 -3.23
C GLU A 71 -11.83 -2.86 -2.79
N GLY A 72 -11.20 -3.59 -3.71
CA GLY A 72 -9.96 -4.32 -3.44
C GLY A 72 -8.82 -3.39 -3.03
N ARG A 73 -8.64 -2.26 -3.73
CA ARG A 73 -7.62 -1.24 -3.37
C ARG A 73 -7.89 -0.61 -2.00
N ILE A 74 -9.16 -0.35 -1.69
CA ILE A 74 -9.58 0.16 -0.39
C ILE A 74 -9.27 -0.87 0.71
N HIS A 75 -9.63 -2.14 0.49
CA HIS A 75 -9.39 -3.23 1.44
C HIS A 75 -7.89 -3.47 1.69
N MET A 76 -7.06 -3.32 0.65
CA MET A 76 -5.60 -3.38 0.73
C MET A 76 -5.02 -2.31 1.66
N VAL A 77 -5.39 -1.05 1.45
CA VAL A 77 -4.88 0.07 2.27
C VAL A 77 -5.42 -0.04 3.69
N GLU A 78 -6.69 -0.41 3.86
CA GLU A 78 -7.29 -0.66 5.18
C GLU A 78 -6.55 -1.76 5.94
N GLY A 79 -6.25 -2.89 5.29
CA GLY A 79 -5.50 -3.99 5.90
C GLY A 79 -4.11 -3.57 6.34
N LEU A 80 -3.40 -2.79 5.51
CA LEU A 80 -2.08 -2.28 5.86
C LEU A 80 -2.12 -1.32 7.06
N LEU A 81 -3.10 -0.42 7.11
CA LEU A 81 -3.31 0.50 8.24
C LEU A 81 -3.71 -0.24 9.52
N LEU A 82 -4.52 -1.29 9.42
CA LEU A 82 -4.88 -2.15 10.54
C LEU A 82 -3.64 -2.86 11.11
N ILE A 83 -2.81 -3.44 10.24
CA ILE A 83 -1.54 -4.08 10.64
C ILE A 83 -0.62 -3.08 11.33
N ALA A 84 -0.44 -1.88 10.73
CA ALA A 84 0.39 -0.84 11.31
C ALA A 84 -0.08 -0.42 12.70
N LYS A 85 -1.40 -0.26 12.88
CA LYS A 85 -2.00 0.05 14.18
C LYS A 85 -1.80 -1.09 15.19
N TYR A 86 -1.99 -2.33 14.76
CA TYR A 86 -1.79 -3.49 15.63
C TYR A 86 -0.35 -3.59 16.12
N ILE A 87 0.64 -3.37 15.24
CA ILE A 87 2.05 -3.35 15.61
C ILE A 87 2.31 -2.25 16.64
N GLU A 88 1.86 -1.01 16.39
CA GLU A 88 1.98 0.11 17.32
C GLU A 88 1.39 -0.23 18.70
N ASP A 89 0.13 -0.70 18.72
CA ASP A 89 -0.59 -1.03 19.94
C ASP A 89 0.05 -2.21 20.71
N THR A 90 0.63 -3.18 20.02
CA THR A 90 1.22 -4.39 20.62
C THR A 90 2.63 -4.13 21.14
N THR A 91 3.46 -3.46 20.33
CA THR A 91 4.88 -3.23 20.61
C THR A 91 5.12 -1.99 21.46
N LYS A 92 4.13 -1.11 21.58
CA LYS A 92 4.21 0.20 22.25
C LYS A 92 5.28 1.12 21.64
N ILE A 93 5.62 0.90 20.37
CA ILE A 93 6.48 1.79 19.60
C ILE A 93 5.60 2.85 18.94
N ASP A 94 5.64 4.06 19.46
CA ASP A 94 4.83 5.17 18.97
C ASP A 94 5.22 5.60 17.54
N GLY A 95 4.22 5.95 16.73
CA GLY A 95 4.40 6.58 15.43
C GLY A 95 4.49 5.60 14.25
N VAL A 96 4.39 4.29 14.47
CA VAL A 96 4.33 3.28 13.40
C VAL A 96 3.10 3.52 12.51
N TYR A 97 1.92 3.68 13.10
CA TYR A 97 0.68 3.90 12.33
C TYR A 97 0.73 5.24 11.59
N ALA A 98 1.11 6.31 12.30
CA ALA A 98 1.16 7.65 11.75
C ALA A 98 2.20 7.76 10.63
N GLY A 99 3.38 7.16 10.82
CA GLY A 99 4.47 7.12 9.84
C GLY A 99 4.08 6.37 8.57
N ILE A 100 3.52 5.16 8.70
CA ILE A 100 3.05 4.38 7.55
C ILE A 100 1.94 5.11 6.80
N ARG A 101 0.92 5.63 7.51
CA ARG A 101 -0.17 6.40 6.89
C ARG A 101 0.36 7.62 6.13
N LYS A 102 1.32 8.33 6.71
CA LYS A 102 1.95 9.51 6.08
C LYS A 102 2.70 9.12 4.82
N ASP A 103 3.49 8.05 4.86
CA ASP A 103 4.27 7.59 3.72
C ASP A 103 3.37 7.14 2.56
N LEU A 104 2.32 6.37 2.87
CA LEU A 104 1.29 6.00 1.90
C LEU A 104 0.69 7.23 1.21
N ALA A 105 0.41 8.29 1.96
CA ALA A 105 -0.15 9.52 1.41
C ALA A 105 0.83 10.26 0.48
N ASN A 106 2.13 10.21 0.79
CA ASN A 106 3.18 10.86 0.01
C ASN A 106 3.52 10.10 -1.29
N TYR A 107 3.17 8.83 -1.36
CA TYR A 107 3.35 7.97 -2.54
C TYR A 107 2.04 7.29 -2.95
N PHE A 108 0.94 8.04 -2.97
CA PHE A 108 -0.41 7.46 -3.06
C PHE A 108 -0.79 6.94 -4.45
N TYR A 109 -0.09 7.35 -5.50
CA TYR A 109 -0.40 7.01 -6.89
C TYR A 109 -0.63 5.52 -7.18
N PRO A 110 0.18 4.56 -6.69
CA PRO A 110 -0.02 3.14 -6.96
C PRO A 110 -1.38 2.60 -6.54
N TYR A 111 -2.01 3.19 -5.51
CA TYR A 111 -3.31 2.75 -4.98
C TYR A 111 -4.49 3.19 -5.85
N ILE A 112 -4.30 4.21 -6.69
CA ILE A 112 -5.33 4.77 -7.56
C ILE A 112 -5.05 4.55 -9.05
N ARG A 113 -3.82 4.18 -9.43
CA ARG A 113 -3.34 4.07 -10.83
C ARG A 113 -4.29 3.32 -11.75
N ASP A 114 -4.79 2.17 -11.31
CA ASP A 114 -5.65 1.30 -12.13
C ASP A 114 -7.12 1.71 -12.08
N GLN A 115 -7.45 2.79 -11.36
CA GLN A 115 -8.80 3.29 -11.11
C GLN A 115 -9.05 4.67 -11.76
N LEU A 116 -8.09 5.18 -12.53
CA LEU A 116 -8.13 6.54 -13.09
C LEU A 116 -9.11 6.69 -14.25
N ASP A 117 -9.52 5.59 -14.86
CA ASP A 117 -10.52 5.56 -15.94
C ASP A 117 -11.96 5.39 -15.43
N LEU A 118 -12.15 5.32 -14.11
CA LEU A 118 -13.48 5.28 -13.52
C LEU A 118 -14.28 6.56 -13.81
N PRO A 119 -15.62 6.46 -13.90
CA PRO A 119 -16.50 7.62 -13.89
C PRO A 119 -16.22 8.51 -12.66
N LEU A 120 -16.28 9.82 -12.85
CA LEU A 120 -15.89 10.80 -11.82
C LEU A 120 -16.59 10.56 -10.48
N TYR A 121 -17.90 10.28 -10.50
CA TYR A 121 -18.67 9.99 -9.29
C TYR A 121 -18.11 8.77 -8.53
N THR A 122 -17.83 7.67 -9.24
CA THR A 122 -17.26 6.45 -8.65
C THR A 122 -15.85 6.70 -8.11
N TYR A 123 -15.03 7.44 -8.84
CA TYR A 123 -13.70 7.83 -8.40
C TYR A 123 -13.74 8.67 -7.12
N ILE A 124 -14.59 9.71 -7.07
CA ILE A 124 -14.78 10.55 -5.87
C ILE A 124 -15.28 9.71 -4.69
N LYS A 125 -16.22 8.76 -4.91
CA LYS A 125 -16.70 7.84 -3.87
C LYS A 125 -15.54 7.00 -3.30
N MET A 126 -14.64 6.51 -4.15
CA MET A 126 -13.43 5.80 -3.73
C MET A 126 -12.48 6.70 -2.93
N ILE A 127 -12.19 7.90 -3.41
CA ILE A 127 -11.35 8.89 -2.72
C ILE A 127 -11.93 9.26 -1.34
N ASN A 128 -13.25 9.39 -1.22
CA ASN A 128 -13.90 9.65 0.06
C ASN A 128 -13.77 8.49 1.07
N LYS A 129 -13.69 7.24 0.61
CA LYS A 129 -13.37 6.10 1.49
C LYS A 129 -11.94 6.22 2.04
N PHE A 130 -10.96 6.56 1.20
CA PHE A 130 -9.60 6.83 1.68
C PHE A 130 -9.54 8.02 2.64
N ARG A 131 -10.29 9.10 2.39
CA ARG A 131 -10.36 10.23 3.33
C ARG A 131 -10.81 9.81 4.74
N LYS A 132 -11.81 8.93 4.83
CA LYS A 132 -12.29 8.37 6.11
C LYS A 132 -11.26 7.47 6.82
N MET A 133 -10.28 6.94 6.10
CA MET A 133 -9.16 6.18 6.67
C MET A 133 -8.03 7.08 7.22
N GLY A 134 -8.25 8.39 7.29
CA GLY A 134 -7.30 9.35 7.85
C GLY A 134 -6.42 10.04 6.81
N PHE A 135 -6.60 9.79 5.51
CA PHE A 135 -5.85 10.53 4.47
C PHE A 135 -6.35 11.96 4.27
N SER A 136 -7.45 12.36 4.92
CA SER A 136 -8.07 13.67 4.74
C SER A 136 -7.18 14.85 5.11
N ASN A 137 -6.19 14.65 5.96
CA ASN A 137 -5.27 15.69 6.46
C ASN A 137 -3.97 15.75 5.66
N GLU A 138 -3.80 14.89 4.65
CA GLU A 138 -2.55 14.74 3.91
C GLU A 138 -2.59 15.48 2.57
N LYS A 139 -1.82 16.56 2.44
CA LYS A 139 -1.81 17.39 1.21
C LYS A 139 -1.42 16.58 -0.03
N LEU A 140 -0.38 15.75 0.06
CA LEU A 140 0.11 14.97 -1.08
C LEU A 140 -0.88 13.92 -1.56
N PHE A 141 -1.73 13.38 -0.67
CA PHE A 141 -2.82 12.50 -1.07
C PHE A 141 -3.76 13.20 -2.07
N TYR A 142 -4.17 14.44 -1.81
CA TYR A 142 -5.01 15.19 -2.75
C TYR A 142 -4.28 15.54 -4.05
N VAL A 143 -2.98 15.85 -3.98
CA VAL A 143 -2.16 16.09 -5.18
C VAL A 143 -2.16 14.86 -6.08
N HIS A 144 -1.88 13.68 -5.51
CA HIS A 144 -1.94 12.42 -6.26
C HIS A 144 -3.35 12.13 -6.80
N ALA A 145 -4.38 12.29 -5.98
CA ALA A 145 -5.76 12.03 -6.37
C ALA A 145 -6.22 12.93 -7.54
N PHE A 146 -5.86 14.22 -7.49
CA PHE A 146 -6.19 15.19 -8.53
C PHE A 146 -5.37 14.98 -9.80
N LEU A 147 -4.03 15.00 -9.69
CA LEU A 147 -3.15 14.83 -10.84
C LEU A 147 -3.34 13.47 -11.51
N GLY A 148 -3.56 12.40 -10.72
CA GLY A 148 -3.87 11.07 -11.22
C GLY A 148 -5.09 11.08 -12.12
N TYR A 149 -6.18 11.69 -11.65
CA TYR A 149 -7.43 11.69 -12.41
C TYR A 149 -7.36 12.52 -13.69
N VAL A 150 -6.67 13.67 -13.64
CA VAL A 150 -6.52 14.59 -14.78
C VAL A 150 -5.58 14.04 -15.84
N LEU A 151 -4.39 13.59 -15.43
CA LEU A 151 -3.36 13.10 -16.36
C LEU A 151 -3.62 11.68 -16.86
N LYS A 152 -4.52 10.95 -16.17
CA LYS A 152 -4.73 9.51 -16.32
C LYS A 152 -3.43 8.74 -16.15
N ARG A 153 -3.49 7.41 -16.31
CA ARG A 153 -2.33 6.54 -16.11
C ARG A 153 -1.13 6.94 -16.98
N ARG A 154 -1.35 7.13 -18.29
CA ARG A 154 -0.26 7.43 -19.24
C ARG A 154 0.45 8.74 -18.91
N GLY A 155 -0.30 9.82 -18.64
CA GLY A 155 0.28 11.12 -18.33
C GLY A 155 1.01 11.13 -16.99
N TYR A 156 0.43 10.49 -15.98
CA TYR A 156 1.07 10.41 -14.66
C TYR A 156 2.32 9.53 -14.69
N ASP A 157 2.31 8.39 -15.38
CA ASP A 157 3.49 7.54 -15.56
C ASP A 157 4.61 8.30 -16.29
N ALA A 158 4.28 9.09 -17.32
CA ALA A 158 5.25 9.94 -18.01
C ALA A 158 5.82 11.02 -17.09
N LEU A 159 4.98 11.65 -16.26
CA LEU A 159 5.40 12.63 -15.27
C LEU A 159 6.38 12.02 -14.25
N ILE A 160 6.06 10.85 -13.69
CA ILE A 160 6.96 10.14 -12.75
C ILE A 160 8.29 9.83 -13.44
N LYS A 161 8.26 9.30 -14.68
CA LYS A 161 9.48 8.97 -15.43
C LYS A 161 10.35 10.21 -15.63
N TYR A 162 9.76 11.34 -16.01
CA TYR A 162 10.46 12.61 -16.17
C TYR A 162 11.08 13.10 -14.85
N ILE A 163 10.33 13.06 -13.75
CA ILE A 163 10.84 13.48 -12.44
C ILE A 163 12.02 12.58 -12.03
N ARG A 164 11.91 11.26 -12.23
CA ARG A 164 12.96 10.31 -11.88
C ARG A 164 14.22 10.52 -12.72
N SER A 165 14.09 10.79 -14.02
CA SER A 165 15.24 11.03 -14.90
C SER A 165 16.00 12.31 -14.54
N LYS A 166 15.31 13.34 -14.03
CA LYS A 166 15.94 14.59 -13.56
C LYS A 166 16.62 14.46 -12.20
N LYS A 167 16.10 13.62 -11.31
CA LYS A 167 16.60 13.47 -9.93
C LYS A 167 17.50 12.26 -9.71
N GLY A 168 17.73 11.43 -10.73
CA GLY A 168 18.48 10.17 -10.59
C GLY A 168 17.79 9.11 -9.75
N GLY A 169 16.48 9.24 -9.49
CA GLY A 169 15.74 8.35 -8.59
C GLY A 169 14.35 8.85 -8.22
N THR A 170 13.63 8.08 -7.39
CA THR A 170 12.33 8.49 -6.84
C THR A 170 12.53 9.66 -5.87
N PRO A 171 11.76 10.76 -5.99
CA PRO A 171 11.86 11.88 -5.05
C PRO A 171 11.51 11.42 -3.63
N ARG A 172 12.28 11.89 -2.64
CA ARG A 172 11.93 11.72 -1.22
C ARG A 172 10.83 12.71 -0.85
N LEU A 173 9.59 12.24 -0.87
CA LEU A 173 8.40 13.01 -0.47
C LEU A 173 7.91 12.64 0.95
N GLY A 174 8.38 11.50 1.46
CA GLY A 174 8.16 11.00 2.81
C GLY A 174 9.44 10.93 3.63
N ILE A 175 9.35 10.15 4.72
CA ILE A 175 10.47 9.91 5.65
C ILE A 175 11.54 9.07 4.94
#